data_AF-A0A5S3X1Q5-F1
#
_entry.id   AF-A0A5S3X1Q5-F1
#
_cell.length_a   1.000
_cell.length_b   1.000
_cell.length_c   1.000
_cell.angle_alpha   90.00
_cell.angle_beta   90.00
_cell.angle_gamma   90.00
#
_symmetry.space_group_name_H-M   'P 1'
#
loop_
_entity.id
_entity.type
_entity.pdbx_description
1 polymer ?
#
loop_
_entity_poly.entity_id
_entity_poly.type
_entity_poly.pdbx_seq_one_letter_code
_entity_poly.pdbx_strand_id
1 'polypeptide(L)'
;MPIARKNQVSLVDTKYYHCISRCVRRAFLCGEDKLTGKSYEHRREWVEDKLLTLAAVFCIDICAYAVMSNHTHIVLYVDDKKAKRLSDKAIVIRWHKLFKGNWLTHKFIEGSELNHSELIMLNSIIEQYRERLASISWFMRVLNEDIARRANKEDGCTGRFWEGRFKSQALLDEAALAACMAYVDLNPIRAKVAETPETSDYTSIKKRIEHAHNGKQPKHLLRFAGNPRQSMPKGLPFELKYYIELVELTGRCVRADKRGHICEAQPILARLQIEPENWLKLTTRFTKVFHGAAGRRHAMTEYCTHLQKRRRTNLANCERLLG
;
A
#
# COMPACT_ATOMS: atom_id res chain seq x y z
N MET A 1 -23.73 -5.16 -3.53
CA MET A 1 -23.28 -5.60 -2.19
C MET A 1 -21.76 -5.48 -2.08
N PRO A 2 -21.21 -5.07 -0.92
CA PRO A 2 -19.77 -5.10 -0.69
C PRO A 2 -19.27 -6.56 -0.67
N ILE A 3 -18.36 -6.89 -1.57
CA ILE A 3 -17.75 -8.23 -1.67
C ILE A 3 -16.83 -8.44 -0.45
N ALA A 4 -16.87 -9.63 0.16
CA ALA A 4 -15.95 -9.98 1.26
C ALA A 4 -14.50 -9.93 0.77
N ARG A 5 -13.57 -9.39 1.57
CA ARG A 5 -12.17 -9.18 1.14
C ARG A 5 -11.42 -10.46 0.80
N LYS A 6 -11.79 -11.59 1.43
CA LYS A 6 -11.30 -12.92 1.03
C LYS A 6 -11.61 -13.26 -0.44
N ASN A 7 -12.62 -12.62 -1.03
CA ASN A 7 -13.01 -12.75 -2.43
C ASN A 7 -12.51 -11.56 -3.29
N GLN A 8 -11.66 -10.69 -2.74
CA GLN A 8 -11.06 -9.55 -3.44
C GLN A 8 -9.53 -9.67 -3.55
N VAL A 9 -8.90 -10.32 -2.56
CA VAL A 9 -7.46 -10.58 -2.54
C VAL A 9 -7.22 -11.97 -3.12
N SER A 10 -6.55 -12.02 -4.27
CA SER A 10 -6.03 -13.23 -4.88
C SER A 10 -4.53 -13.10 -5.02
N LEU A 11 -3.78 -13.83 -4.19
CA LEU A 11 -2.32 -13.83 -4.23
C LEU A 11 -1.77 -14.67 -5.39
N VAL A 12 -2.62 -15.41 -6.10
CA VAL A 12 -2.25 -16.12 -7.34
C VAL A 12 -2.15 -15.12 -8.49
N ASP A 13 -3.09 -14.18 -8.56
CA ASP A 13 -3.16 -13.19 -9.64
C ASP A 13 -2.21 -12.01 -9.42
N THR A 14 -2.10 -11.51 -8.18
CA THR A 14 -1.17 -10.42 -7.86
C THR A 14 -0.84 -10.37 -6.39
N LYS A 15 0.37 -9.89 -6.09
CA LYS A 15 0.83 -9.55 -4.75
C LYS A 15 0.61 -8.07 -4.42
N TYR A 16 0.24 -7.24 -5.39
CA TYR A 16 0.19 -5.78 -5.26
C TYR A 16 -1.24 -5.27 -5.08
N TYR A 17 -1.43 -4.44 -4.05
CA TYR A 17 -2.75 -3.90 -3.71
C TYR A 17 -2.70 -2.44 -3.30
N HIS A 18 -3.56 -1.62 -3.92
CA HIS A 18 -3.80 -0.26 -3.50
C HIS A 18 -4.92 -0.21 -2.46
N CYS A 19 -4.57 0.25 -1.26
CA CYS A 19 -5.43 0.35 -0.10
C CYS A 19 -5.72 1.82 0.24
N ILE A 20 -6.99 2.12 0.56
CA ILE A 20 -7.44 3.47 0.90
C ILE A 20 -8.32 3.43 2.14
N SER A 21 -7.97 4.22 3.17
CA SER A 21 -8.80 4.46 4.36
C SER A 21 -9.17 5.93 4.43
N ARG A 22 -10.45 6.27 4.64
CA ARG A 22 -10.95 7.65 4.73
C ARG A 22 -11.71 7.89 6.04
N CYS A 23 -11.48 9.03 6.67
CA CYS A 23 -12.13 9.45 7.92
C CYS A 23 -13.57 9.94 7.69
N VAL A 24 -14.47 9.75 8.65
CA VAL A 24 -15.85 10.29 8.63
C VAL A 24 -15.94 11.67 9.23
N ARG A 25 -17.14 12.30 9.15
CA ARG A 25 -17.59 13.38 10.05
C ARG A 25 -16.73 14.65 10.03
N ARG A 26 -15.96 14.89 8.96
CA ARG A 26 -14.90 15.91 8.95
C ARG A 26 -13.87 15.71 10.08
N ALA A 27 -13.72 14.49 10.60
CA ALA A 27 -12.60 14.15 11.46
C ALA A 27 -11.32 14.30 10.65
N PHE A 28 -10.40 15.10 11.19
CA PHE A 28 -9.09 15.29 10.59
C PHE A 28 -8.23 14.10 10.97
N LEU A 29 -7.76 13.37 9.96
CA LEU A 29 -6.69 12.41 10.14
C LEU A 29 -5.43 13.16 10.57
N CYS A 30 -5.17 14.29 9.91
CA CYS A 30 -4.14 15.27 10.22
C CYS A 30 -4.48 16.59 9.50
N GLY A 31 -3.67 17.63 9.73
CA GLY A 31 -3.88 18.96 9.17
C GLY A 31 -4.70 19.88 10.07
N GLU A 32 -4.99 21.07 9.55
CA GLU A 32 -5.66 22.13 10.31
C GLU A 32 -7.16 22.15 10.04
N ASP A 33 -7.95 22.18 11.11
CA ASP A 33 -9.37 22.46 11.03
C ASP A 33 -9.62 23.95 10.87
N LYS A 34 -9.91 24.37 9.64
CA LYS A 34 -10.17 25.79 9.30
C LYS A 34 -11.35 26.41 10.06
N LEU A 35 -12.24 25.62 10.64
CA LEU A 35 -13.38 26.15 11.40
C LEU A 35 -13.00 26.46 12.86
N THR A 36 -12.16 25.63 13.47
CA THR A 36 -11.78 25.75 14.89
C THR A 36 -10.38 26.31 15.10
N GLY A 37 -9.56 26.37 14.04
CA GLY A 37 -8.13 26.71 14.10
C GLY A 37 -7.27 25.62 14.74
N LYS A 38 -7.85 24.49 15.14
CA LYS A 38 -7.11 23.41 15.80
C LYS A 38 -6.30 22.62 14.78
N SER A 39 -5.00 22.49 15.05
CA SER A 39 -4.11 21.66 14.24
C SER A 39 -4.06 20.22 14.77
N TYR A 40 -4.16 19.28 13.85
CA TYR A 40 -3.97 17.84 14.06
C TYR A 40 -2.77 17.31 13.26
N GLU A 41 -1.90 18.20 12.77
CA GLU A 41 -0.81 17.82 11.86
C GLU A 41 0.17 16.82 12.51
N HIS A 42 0.35 16.88 13.84
CA HIS A 42 1.14 15.91 14.60
C HIS A 42 0.68 14.46 14.42
N ARG A 43 -0.61 14.23 14.11
CA ARG A 43 -1.14 12.88 13.84
C ARG A 43 -0.57 12.27 12.57
N ARG A 44 -0.05 13.07 11.63
CA ARG A 44 0.50 12.57 10.36
C ARG A 44 1.72 11.67 10.60
N GLU A 45 2.59 12.09 11.50
CA GLU A 45 3.73 11.30 11.97
C GLU A 45 3.26 9.99 12.62
N TRP A 46 2.22 10.04 13.45
CA TRP A 46 1.68 8.83 14.08
C TRP A 46 1.23 7.77 13.05
N VAL A 47 0.62 8.24 11.96
CA VAL A 47 0.16 7.36 10.87
C VAL A 47 1.36 6.76 10.14
N GLU A 48 2.36 7.58 9.78
CA GLU A 48 3.56 7.11 9.10
C GLU A 48 4.36 6.13 9.95
N ASP A 49 4.65 6.47 11.21
CA ASP A 49 5.42 5.62 12.12
C ASP A 49 4.74 4.27 12.34
N LYS A 50 3.42 4.27 12.55
CA LYS A 50 2.66 3.04 12.70
C LYS A 50 2.74 2.21 11.41
N LEU A 51 2.57 2.84 10.25
CA LEU A 51 2.65 2.18 8.95
C LEU A 51 4.02 1.50 8.74
N LEU A 52 5.12 2.22 8.98
CA LEU A 52 6.49 1.69 8.82
C LEU A 52 6.81 0.61 9.86
N THR A 53 6.32 0.76 11.09
CA THR A 53 6.44 -0.27 12.15
C THR A 53 5.74 -1.56 11.73
N LEU A 54 4.53 -1.47 11.18
CA LEU A 54 3.79 -2.64 10.71
C LEU A 54 4.51 -3.33 9.56
N ALA A 55 5.09 -2.60 8.61
CA ALA A 55 5.86 -3.18 7.51
C ALA A 55 7.11 -3.95 8.00
N ALA A 56 7.73 -3.51 9.10
CA ALA A 56 8.85 -4.23 9.72
C ALA A 56 8.42 -5.56 10.37
N VAL A 57 7.20 -5.63 10.90
CA VAL A 57 6.67 -6.81 11.62
C VAL A 57 5.96 -7.79 10.68
N PHE A 58 5.09 -7.32 9.80
CA PHE A 58 4.32 -8.15 8.88
C PHE A 58 5.19 -8.74 7.76
N CYS A 59 4.62 -9.72 7.04
CA CYS A 59 5.13 -10.20 5.76
C CYS A 59 4.48 -9.41 4.61
N ILE A 60 4.42 -8.09 4.77
CA ILE A 60 3.85 -7.14 3.82
C ILE A 60 4.80 -5.95 3.72
N ASP A 61 5.20 -5.61 2.51
CA ASP A 61 6.06 -4.45 2.23
C ASP A 61 5.24 -3.30 1.66
N ILE A 62 5.74 -2.08 1.80
CA ILE A 62 5.10 -0.87 1.28
C ILE A 62 5.78 -0.48 -0.03
N CYS A 63 5.04 -0.48 -1.13
CA CYS A 63 5.52 -0.01 -2.43
C CYS A 63 5.48 1.52 -2.51
N ALA A 64 4.35 2.12 -2.14
CA ALA A 64 4.15 3.55 -2.10
C ALA A 64 3.12 3.92 -1.01
N TYR A 65 3.17 5.14 -0.48
CA TYR A 65 2.15 5.68 0.39
C TYR A 65 2.12 7.21 0.36
N ALA A 66 0.96 7.77 0.71
CA ALA A 66 0.78 9.19 1.01
C ALA A 66 -0.25 9.34 2.14
N VAL A 67 0.12 10.09 3.18
CA VAL A 67 -0.78 10.44 4.29
C VAL A 67 -1.38 11.81 4.02
N MET A 68 -2.70 11.84 3.78
CA MET A 68 -3.46 13.06 3.49
C MET A 68 -4.28 13.48 4.72
N SER A 69 -4.81 14.71 4.71
CA SER A 69 -5.54 15.29 5.86
C SER A 69 -6.76 14.49 6.31
N ASN A 70 -7.41 13.72 5.42
CA ASN A 70 -8.62 12.95 5.75
C ASN A 70 -8.59 11.51 5.22
N HIS A 71 -7.50 11.06 4.60
CA HIS A 71 -7.37 9.69 4.10
C HIS A 71 -5.92 9.27 3.93
N THR A 72 -5.69 7.96 3.83
CA THR A 72 -4.41 7.39 3.44
C THR A 72 -4.53 6.69 2.11
N HIS A 73 -3.47 6.79 1.31
CA HIS A 73 -3.24 5.97 0.13
C HIS A 73 -2.01 5.10 0.38
N ILE A 74 -2.13 3.78 0.23
CA ILE A 74 -1.04 2.83 0.52
C ILE A 74 -1.03 1.75 -0.55
N VAL A 75 0.08 1.58 -1.26
CA VAL A 75 0.32 0.46 -2.17
C VAL A 75 1.15 -0.58 -1.43
N LEU A 76 0.60 -1.78 -1.26
CA LEU A 76 1.19 -2.88 -0.50
C LEU A 76 1.64 -4.01 -1.42
N TYR A 77 2.69 -4.72 -1.01
CA TYR A 77 3.12 -6.00 -1.57
C TYR A 77 3.01 -7.10 -0.52
N VAL A 78 2.29 -8.17 -0.82
CA VAL A 78 2.18 -9.34 0.08
C VAL A 78 3.29 -10.33 -0.21
N ASP A 79 4.19 -10.55 0.76
CA ASP A 79 5.29 -11.50 0.67
C ASP A 79 4.92 -12.83 1.33
N ASP A 80 4.04 -13.59 0.68
CA ASP A 80 3.64 -14.92 1.14
C ASP A 80 4.81 -15.92 1.13
N LYS A 81 5.83 -15.69 0.30
CA LYS A 81 7.07 -16.48 0.31
C LYS A 81 7.85 -16.27 1.60
N LYS A 82 7.99 -15.03 2.08
CA LYS A 82 8.56 -14.73 3.41
C LYS A 82 7.71 -15.36 4.51
N ALA A 83 6.39 -15.25 4.42
CA ALA A 83 5.51 -15.86 5.40
C ALA A 83 5.71 -17.38 5.49
N LYS A 84 5.92 -18.09 4.37
CA LYS A 84 6.20 -19.54 4.35
C LYS A 84 7.61 -19.89 4.82
N ARG A 85 8.61 -19.04 4.52
CA ARG A 85 10.02 -19.29 4.86
C ARG A 85 10.36 -19.07 6.33
N LEU A 86 9.62 -18.21 7.03
CA LEU A 86 9.90 -17.91 8.44
C LEU A 86 9.71 -19.15 9.32
N SER A 87 10.61 -19.33 10.30
CA SER A 87 10.42 -20.37 11.32
C SER A 87 9.24 -20.02 12.23
N ASP A 88 8.67 -21.05 12.86
CA ASP A 88 7.60 -20.93 13.84
C ASP A 88 7.94 -19.96 14.97
N LYS A 89 9.17 -20.05 15.50
CA LYS A 89 9.70 -19.10 16.49
C LYS A 89 9.70 -17.66 15.97
N ALA A 90 10.10 -17.44 14.71
CA ALA A 90 10.09 -16.10 14.11
C ALA A 90 8.67 -15.56 13.89
N ILE A 91 7.69 -16.40 13.58
CA ILE A 91 6.27 -16.03 13.49
C ILE A 91 5.75 -15.57 14.85
N VAL A 92 6.01 -16.34 15.91
CA VAL A 92 5.56 -15.99 17.27
C VAL A 92 6.23 -14.70 17.75
N ILE A 93 7.54 -14.55 17.58
CA ILE A 93 8.26 -13.30 17.94
C ILE A 93 7.66 -12.10 17.22
N ARG A 94 7.38 -12.22 15.90
CA ARG A 94 6.75 -11.13 15.14
C ARG A 94 5.36 -10.80 15.67
N TRP A 95 4.55 -11.81 15.97
CA TRP A 95 3.22 -11.59 16.54
C TRP A 95 3.30 -10.87 17.90
N HIS A 96 4.23 -11.28 18.76
CA HIS A 96 4.45 -10.69 20.08
C HIS A 96 4.90 -9.22 20.05
N LYS A 97 5.48 -8.75 18.94
CA LYS A 97 5.80 -7.31 18.77
C LYS A 97 4.56 -6.41 18.71
N LEU A 98 3.39 -6.96 18.39
CA LEU A 98 2.15 -6.19 18.21
C LEU A 98 1.03 -6.60 19.17
N PHE A 99 1.09 -7.83 19.68
CA PHE A 99 0.05 -8.42 20.50
C PHE A 99 0.68 -9.15 21.68
N LYS A 100 -0.05 -9.25 22.81
CA LYS A 100 0.48 -9.89 24.02
C LYS A 100 0.81 -11.38 23.89
N GLY A 101 0.27 -12.09 22.89
CA GLY A 101 0.34 -13.55 22.81
C GLY A 101 -0.51 -14.25 23.88
N ASN A 102 -0.37 -15.57 23.99
CA ASN A 102 -0.95 -16.38 25.07
C ASN A 102 0.14 -17.18 25.80
N TRP A 103 -0.22 -17.78 26.94
CA TRP A 103 0.72 -18.52 27.79
C TRP A 103 1.50 -19.60 27.01
N LEU A 104 0.84 -20.33 26.10
CA LEU A 104 1.45 -21.38 25.31
C LEU A 104 2.51 -20.83 24.33
N THR A 105 2.23 -19.69 23.70
CA THR A 105 3.21 -19.02 22.83
C THR A 105 4.39 -18.44 23.58
N HIS A 106 4.21 -18.01 24.85
CA HIS A 106 5.31 -17.58 25.71
C HIS A 106 6.17 -18.76 26.13
N LYS A 107 5.54 -19.84 26.61
CA LYS A 107 6.21 -21.11 26.94
C LYS A 107 7.08 -21.64 25.78
N PHE A 108 6.58 -21.53 24.54
CA PHE A 108 7.33 -21.88 23.33
C PHE A 108 8.55 -20.98 23.07
N ILE A 109 8.43 -19.66 23.27
CA ILE A 109 9.55 -18.73 23.07
C ILE A 109 10.66 -18.96 24.10
N GLU A 110 10.27 -19.24 25.35
CA GLU A 110 11.15 -19.54 26.47
C GLU A 110 11.90 -20.88 26.30
N GLY A 111 11.43 -21.75 25.42
CA GLY A 111 12.06 -23.06 25.15
C GLY A 111 11.69 -24.14 26.16
N SER A 112 10.62 -23.93 26.92
CA SER A 112 10.08 -24.91 27.87
C SER A 112 9.48 -26.12 27.15
N GLU A 113 9.54 -27.31 27.78
CA GLU A 113 8.99 -28.53 27.21
C GLU A 113 7.47 -28.47 27.00
N LEU A 114 7.03 -28.88 25.81
CA LEU A 114 5.63 -28.92 25.42
C LEU A 114 5.18 -30.38 25.27
N ASN A 115 4.06 -30.73 25.89
CA ASN A 115 3.44 -32.03 25.70
C ASN A 115 2.76 -32.14 24.32
N HIS A 116 2.33 -33.34 23.94
CA HIS A 116 1.78 -33.59 22.62
C HIS A 116 0.54 -32.72 22.30
N SER A 117 -0.38 -32.55 23.25
CA SER A 117 -1.57 -31.72 23.07
C SER A 117 -1.23 -30.23 22.95
N GLU A 118 -0.27 -29.75 23.74
CA GLU A 118 0.26 -28.39 23.67
C GLU A 118 0.89 -28.12 22.30
N LEU A 119 1.66 -29.06 21.74
CA LEU A 119 2.26 -28.94 20.41
C LEU A 119 1.19 -28.82 19.31
N ILE A 120 0.14 -29.64 19.35
CA ILE A 120 -0.96 -29.56 18.37
C ILE A 120 -1.66 -28.19 18.44
N MET A 121 -1.96 -27.71 19.65
CA MET A 121 -2.59 -26.40 19.82
C MET A 121 -1.66 -25.26 19.35
N LEU A 122 -0.37 -25.34 19.69
CA LEU A 122 0.62 -24.36 19.30
C LEU A 122 0.73 -24.28 17.77
N ASN A 123 0.83 -25.42 17.08
CA ASN A 123 0.94 -25.46 15.62
C ASN A 123 -0.26 -24.77 14.95
N SER A 124 -1.48 -25.03 15.44
CA SER A 124 -2.69 -24.34 14.95
C SER A 124 -2.65 -22.82 15.19
N ILE A 125 -2.15 -22.38 16.35
CA ILE A 125 -1.98 -20.96 16.66
C ILE A 125 -0.93 -20.31 15.75
N ILE A 126 0.20 -20.98 15.52
CA ILE A 126 1.30 -20.46 14.70
C ILE A 126 0.86 -20.32 13.24
N GLU A 127 0.15 -21.31 12.69
CA GLU A 127 -0.39 -21.20 11.33
C GLU A 127 -1.38 -20.05 11.20
N GLN A 128 -2.25 -19.85 12.19
CA GLN A 128 -3.10 -18.66 12.22
C GLN A 128 -2.28 -17.37 12.26
N TYR A 129 -1.23 -17.27 13.08
CA TYR A 129 -0.38 -16.08 13.13
C TYR A 129 0.33 -15.84 11.80
N ARG A 130 0.81 -16.90 11.15
CA ARG A 130 1.47 -16.88 9.85
C ARG A 130 0.55 -16.32 8.77
N GLU A 131 -0.69 -16.81 8.69
CA GLU A 131 -1.71 -16.28 7.77
C GLU A 131 -2.03 -14.80 8.04
N ARG A 132 -2.21 -14.45 9.32
CA ARG A 132 -2.55 -13.07 9.72
C ARG A 132 -1.43 -12.08 9.40
N LEU A 133 -0.17 -12.47 9.62
CA LEU A 133 1.00 -11.65 9.31
C LEU A 133 1.22 -11.44 7.79
N ALA A 134 0.58 -12.24 6.94
CA ALA A 134 0.56 -12.06 5.49
C ALA A 134 -0.76 -11.44 4.97
N SER A 135 -1.69 -11.08 5.86
CA SER A 135 -3.02 -10.63 5.47
C SER A 135 -3.13 -9.11 5.43
N ILE A 136 -3.45 -8.55 4.25
CA ILE A 136 -3.75 -7.13 4.07
C ILE A 136 -4.87 -6.67 5.01
N SER A 137 -5.87 -7.53 5.23
CA SER A 137 -6.99 -7.19 6.11
C SER A 137 -6.55 -7.04 7.57
N TRP A 138 -5.61 -7.86 8.03
CA TRP A 138 -5.02 -7.72 9.37
C TRP A 138 -4.09 -6.52 9.46
N PHE A 139 -3.24 -6.30 8.44
CA PHE A 139 -2.38 -5.13 8.37
C PHE A 139 -3.17 -3.83 8.50
N MET A 140 -4.19 -3.65 7.64
CA MET A 140 -5.04 -2.46 7.64
C MET A 140 -5.91 -2.37 8.90
N ARG A 141 -6.31 -3.50 9.50
CA ARG A 141 -7.02 -3.50 10.78
C ARG A 141 -6.14 -2.89 11.87
N VAL A 142 -4.92 -3.39 12.04
CA VAL A 142 -4.02 -2.92 13.11
C VAL A 142 -3.65 -1.46 12.90
N LEU A 143 -3.40 -1.04 11.66
CA LEU A 143 -3.13 0.36 11.33
C LEU A 143 -4.32 1.26 11.70
N ASN A 144 -5.50 0.96 11.15
CA ASN A 144 -6.67 1.80 11.31
C ASN A 144 -7.20 1.83 12.75
N GLU A 145 -7.15 0.71 13.47
CA GLU A 145 -7.61 0.60 14.85
C GLU A 145 -6.75 1.43 15.81
N ASP A 146 -5.42 1.39 15.65
CA ASP A 146 -4.48 2.17 16.45
C ASP A 146 -4.74 3.68 16.31
N ILE A 147 -4.79 4.15 15.05
CA ILE A 147 -5.06 5.56 14.73
C ILE A 147 -6.43 5.99 15.28
N ALA A 148 -7.48 5.19 15.05
CA ALA A 148 -8.83 5.51 15.50
C ALA A 148 -8.93 5.61 17.03
N ARG A 149 -8.30 4.68 17.77
CA ARG A 149 -8.32 4.70 19.23
C ARG A 149 -7.57 5.92 19.78
N ARG A 150 -6.42 6.26 19.21
CA ARG A 150 -5.62 7.44 19.61
C ARG A 150 -6.37 8.74 19.32
N ALA A 151 -6.88 8.89 18.09
CA ALA A 151 -7.62 10.08 17.68
C ALA A 151 -8.90 10.28 18.50
N ASN A 152 -9.72 9.24 18.67
CA ASN A 152 -10.95 9.32 19.47
C ASN A 152 -10.66 9.69 20.94
N LYS A 153 -9.57 9.14 21.51
CA LYS A 153 -9.14 9.48 22.87
C LYS A 153 -8.71 10.95 22.97
N GLU A 154 -7.90 11.43 22.01
CA GLU A 154 -7.46 12.84 21.95
C GLU A 154 -8.65 13.80 21.75
N ASP A 155 -9.64 13.39 20.96
CA ASP A 155 -10.83 14.18 20.65
C ASP A 155 -11.94 14.06 21.72
N GLY A 156 -11.71 13.26 22.78
CA GLY A 156 -12.71 13.02 23.83
C GLY A 156 -14.02 12.43 23.31
N CYS A 157 -14.01 11.76 22.15
CA CYS A 157 -15.21 11.30 21.48
C CYS A 157 -15.32 9.78 21.42
N THR A 158 -16.56 9.29 21.27
CA THR A 158 -16.87 7.89 21.05
C THR A 158 -17.44 7.68 19.65
N GLY A 159 -17.30 6.46 19.11
CA GLY A 159 -17.86 6.07 17.81
C GLY A 159 -16.83 5.87 16.70
N ARG A 160 -17.32 5.88 15.45
CA ARG A 160 -16.50 5.57 14.26
C ARG A 160 -15.62 6.74 13.85
N PHE A 161 -14.33 6.44 13.65
CA PHE A 161 -13.35 7.36 13.07
C PHE A 161 -13.24 7.23 11.53
N TRP A 162 -13.37 6.01 11.01
CA TRP A 162 -13.27 5.70 9.57
C TRP A 162 -14.66 5.54 8.91
N GLU A 163 -14.79 5.93 7.62
CA GLU A 163 -16.03 5.81 6.79
C GLU A 163 -16.54 4.38 6.72
N GLY A 164 -15.62 3.45 6.87
CA GLY A 164 -15.93 2.09 7.22
C GLY A 164 -14.75 1.23 6.86
N ARG A 165 -15.01 0.28 5.98
CA ARG A 165 -14.01 -0.67 5.49
C ARG A 165 -13.07 0.05 4.51
N PHE A 166 -11.75 -0.08 4.70
CA PHE A 166 -10.76 0.33 3.71
C PHE A 166 -11.07 -0.29 2.33
N LYS A 167 -10.84 0.48 1.26
CA LYS A 167 -10.94 0.02 -0.14
C LYS A 167 -9.66 -0.71 -0.52
N SER A 168 -9.76 -1.74 -1.35
CA SER A 168 -8.64 -2.54 -1.83
C SER A 168 -8.78 -2.77 -3.33
N GLN A 169 -7.76 -2.41 -4.11
CA GLN A 169 -7.70 -2.59 -5.56
C GLN A 169 -6.50 -3.46 -5.93
N ALA A 170 -6.74 -4.59 -6.59
CA ALA A 170 -5.68 -5.45 -7.10
C ALA A 170 -4.98 -4.78 -8.28
N LEU A 171 -3.65 -4.70 -8.25
CA LEU A 171 -2.84 -4.17 -9.34
C LEU A 171 -2.23 -5.37 -10.08
N LEU A 172 -2.81 -5.74 -11.21
CA LEU A 172 -2.60 -7.04 -11.82
C LEU A 172 -1.33 -7.13 -12.69
N ASP A 173 -0.76 -5.99 -13.07
CA ASP A 173 0.47 -5.93 -13.85
C ASP A 173 1.33 -4.70 -13.49
N GLU A 174 2.51 -4.64 -14.12
CA GLU A 174 3.47 -3.57 -13.88
C GLU A 174 2.97 -2.19 -14.31
N ALA A 175 2.11 -2.11 -15.33
CA ALA A 175 1.54 -0.85 -15.81
C ALA A 175 0.59 -0.26 -14.78
N ALA A 176 -0.35 -1.08 -14.28
CA ALA A 176 -1.23 -0.70 -13.19
C ALA A 176 -0.46 -0.37 -11.90
N LEU A 177 0.62 -1.12 -11.60
CA LEU A 177 1.48 -0.86 -10.46
C LEU A 177 2.17 0.50 -10.54
N ALA A 178 2.90 0.77 -11.64
CA ALA A 178 3.62 2.03 -11.83
C ALA A 178 2.67 3.23 -11.80
N ALA A 179 1.56 3.14 -12.52
CA ALA A 179 0.54 4.19 -12.58
C ALA A 179 -0.09 4.46 -11.20
N CYS A 180 -0.39 3.41 -10.44
CA CYS A 180 -0.95 3.56 -9.11
C CYS A 180 0.07 4.15 -8.12
N MET A 181 1.33 3.71 -8.17
CA MET A 181 2.37 4.25 -7.30
C MET A 181 2.57 5.75 -7.56
N ALA A 182 2.70 6.15 -8.83
CA ALA A 182 2.81 7.56 -9.21
C ALA A 182 1.55 8.37 -8.81
N TYR A 183 0.35 7.80 -8.96
CA TYR A 183 -0.90 8.41 -8.47
C TYR A 183 -0.87 8.70 -6.96
N VAL A 184 -0.32 7.76 -6.17
CA VAL A 184 -0.20 7.89 -4.72
C VAL A 184 0.87 8.92 -4.34
N ASP A 185 2.07 8.81 -4.90
CA ASP A 185 3.19 9.70 -4.64
C ASP A 185 2.88 11.16 -5.04
N LEU A 186 2.08 11.37 -6.10
CA LEU A 186 1.66 12.70 -6.55
C LEU A 186 0.39 13.23 -5.89
N ASN A 187 -0.16 12.52 -4.89
CA ASN A 187 -1.40 12.95 -4.25
C ASN A 187 -1.27 14.32 -3.55
N PRO A 188 -0.20 14.61 -2.77
CA PRO A 188 -0.01 15.94 -2.17
C PRO A 188 0.12 17.07 -3.20
N ILE A 189 0.80 16.82 -4.33
CA ILE A 189 0.96 17.79 -5.42
C ILE A 189 -0.40 18.08 -6.06
N ARG A 190 -1.18 17.03 -6.38
CA ARG A 190 -2.53 17.15 -6.92
C ARG A 190 -3.48 17.89 -5.99
N ALA A 191 -3.32 17.72 -4.68
CA ALA A 191 -4.11 18.39 -3.66
C ALA A 191 -3.62 19.81 -3.35
N LYS A 192 -2.56 20.30 -4.04
CA LYS A 192 -1.89 21.58 -3.77
C LYS A 192 -1.37 21.73 -2.34
N VAL A 193 -1.05 20.60 -1.70
CA VAL A 193 -0.43 20.53 -0.36
C VAL A 193 1.09 20.65 -0.47
N ALA A 194 1.69 20.25 -1.59
CA ALA A 194 3.13 20.27 -1.79
C ALA A 194 3.54 20.91 -3.14
N GLU A 195 4.61 21.71 -3.03
CA GLU A 195 5.71 21.97 -3.99
C GLU A 195 5.94 20.96 -5.10
N THR A 196 6.72 20.00 -4.70
CA THR A 196 7.34 19.05 -5.58
C THR A 196 7.34 17.72 -4.82
N PRO A 197 7.73 16.61 -5.47
CA PRO A 197 7.92 15.36 -4.75
C PRO A 197 8.86 15.48 -3.55
N GLU A 198 9.91 16.32 -3.63
CA GLU A 198 10.88 16.59 -2.56
C GLU A 198 10.27 17.25 -1.33
N THR A 199 9.31 18.16 -1.53
CA THR A 199 8.63 18.87 -0.43
C THR A 199 7.33 18.17 -0.01
N SER A 200 7.07 16.95 -0.49
CA SER A 200 5.83 16.22 -0.21
C SER A 200 5.99 15.36 1.04
N ASP A 201 5.87 15.99 2.20
CA ASP A 201 6.06 15.33 3.49
C ASP A 201 5.14 14.12 3.69
N TYR A 202 5.64 13.12 4.41
CA TYR A 202 4.94 11.88 4.73
C TYR A 202 4.45 11.09 3.50
N THR A 203 5.33 11.02 2.49
CA THR A 203 5.16 10.21 1.28
C THR A 203 6.34 9.27 1.07
N SER A 204 6.09 8.19 0.33
CA SER A 204 7.18 7.32 -0.12
C SER A 204 8.15 8.00 -1.06
N ILE A 205 7.68 8.86 -1.98
CA ILE A 205 8.56 9.52 -2.95
C ILE A 205 9.57 10.42 -2.27
N LYS A 206 9.16 11.22 -1.27
CA LYS A 206 10.08 12.05 -0.50
C LYS A 206 11.19 11.20 0.14
N LYS A 207 10.82 10.14 0.87
CA LYS A 207 11.81 9.24 1.50
C LYS A 207 12.73 8.58 0.48
N ARG A 208 12.23 8.25 -0.70
CA ARG A 208 13.03 7.67 -1.79
C ARG A 208 14.04 8.67 -2.34
N ILE A 209 13.66 9.92 -2.56
CA ILE A 209 14.55 10.98 -3.03
C ILE A 209 15.64 11.27 -2.00
N GLU A 210 15.28 11.44 -0.72
CA GLU A 210 16.23 11.66 0.37
C GLU A 210 17.32 10.58 0.46
N HIS A 211 16.94 9.31 0.30
CA HIS A 211 17.91 8.21 0.29
C HIS A 211 18.71 8.14 -1.02
N ALA A 212 18.10 8.49 -2.15
CA ALA A 212 18.76 8.48 -3.45
C ALA A 212 19.91 9.48 -3.53
N HIS A 213 19.82 10.64 -2.84
CA HIS A 213 20.94 11.58 -2.71
C HIS A 213 22.19 10.95 -2.10
N ASN A 214 22.02 9.91 -1.27
CA ASN A 214 23.10 9.16 -0.65
C ASN A 214 23.42 7.84 -1.38
N GLY A 215 22.91 7.64 -2.60
CA GLY A 215 23.06 6.39 -3.36
C GLY A 215 22.37 5.18 -2.72
N LYS A 216 21.40 5.41 -1.83
CA LYS A 216 20.72 4.36 -1.04
C LYS A 216 19.24 4.26 -1.39
N GLN A 217 18.60 3.20 -0.90
CA GLN A 217 17.14 3.06 -0.89
C GLN A 217 16.64 2.92 0.55
N PRO A 218 15.44 3.42 0.87
CA PRO A 218 14.86 3.31 2.21
C PRO A 218 14.62 1.85 2.60
N LYS A 219 15.00 1.47 3.84
CA LYS A 219 14.91 0.09 4.35
C LYS A 219 13.48 -0.39 4.59
N HIS A 220 12.57 0.53 4.90
CA HIS A 220 11.18 0.22 5.28
C HIS A 220 10.21 0.20 4.08
N LEU A 221 10.69 0.52 2.88
CA LEU A 221 9.91 0.42 1.65
C LEU A 221 10.43 -0.73 0.79
N LEU A 222 9.55 -1.28 -0.06
CA LEU A 222 9.96 -2.25 -1.06
C LEU A 222 10.98 -1.57 -1.99
N ARG A 223 12.14 -2.21 -2.11
CA ARG A 223 13.26 -1.72 -2.94
C ARG A 223 12.92 -1.86 -4.42
N PHE A 224 13.40 -0.94 -5.23
CA PHE A 224 13.47 -1.09 -6.67
C PHE A 224 14.57 -2.09 -7.03
N ALA A 225 14.20 -3.14 -7.76
CA ALA A 225 15.10 -4.22 -8.20
C ALA A 225 15.67 -4.01 -9.61
N GLY A 226 15.22 -2.96 -10.31
CA GLY A 226 15.59 -2.66 -11.70
C GLY A 226 14.62 -3.29 -12.69
N ASN A 227 15.03 -3.39 -13.96
CA ASN A 227 14.20 -3.99 -15.00
C ASN A 227 14.05 -5.51 -14.81
N PRO A 228 12.89 -6.09 -15.20
CA PRO A 228 12.66 -7.53 -15.16
C PRO A 228 13.77 -8.33 -15.85
N ARG A 229 14.21 -9.42 -15.21
CA ARG A 229 15.23 -10.35 -15.72
C ARG A 229 14.99 -11.75 -15.13
N GLN A 230 15.54 -12.79 -15.77
CA GLN A 230 15.28 -14.20 -15.41
C GLN A 230 15.53 -14.52 -13.92
N SER A 231 16.59 -13.94 -13.33
CA SER A 231 16.86 -14.00 -11.88
C SER A 231 16.73 -12.60 -11.27
N MET A 232 15.48 -12.19 -11.05
CA MET A 232 15.18 -10.91 -10.41
C MET A 232 15.08 -11.07 -8.88
N PRO A 233 15.84 -10.29 -8.09
CA PRO A 233 15.64 -10.26 -6.66
C PRO A 233 14.26 -9.67 -6.33
N LYS A 234 13.73 -9.99 -5.15
CA LYS A 234 12.48 -9.38 -4.67
C LYS A 234 12.61 -7.85 -4.70
N GLY A 235 11.69 -7.19 -5.41
CA GLY A 235 11.58 -5.74 -5.45
C GLY A 235 10.62 -5.26 -6.52
N LEU A 236 10.49 -3.94 -6.62
CA LEU A 236 9.71 -3.29 -7.66
C LEU A 236 10.43 -3.42 -9.01
N PRO A 237 9.71 -3.76 -10.10
CA PRO A 237 10.30 -4.04 -11.41
C PRO A 237 10.63 -2.78 -12.22
N PHE A 238 11.19 -1.77 -11.56
CA PHE A 238 11.61 -0.52 -12.17
C PHE A 238 12.98 -0.13 -11.62
N GLU A 239 13.71 0.68 -12.36
CA GLU A 239 14.87 1.38 -11.80
C GLU A 239 14.41 2.61 -11.03
N LEU A 240 14.98 2.81 -9.83
CA LEU A 240 14.60 3.94 -8.98
C LEU A 240 14.82 5.28 -9.68
N LYS A 241 15.94 5.43 -10.41
CA LYS A 241 16.28 6.65 -11.15
C LYS A 241 15.16 7.04 -12.11
N TYR A 242 14.77 6.13 -13.00
CA TYR A 242 13.72 6.38 -13.98
C TYR A 242 12.35 6.56 -13.33
N TYR A 243 12.08 5.92 -12.20
CA TYR A 243 10.84 6.13 -11.47
C TYR A 243 10.75 7.54 -10.87
N ILE A 244 11.82 8.02 -10.21
CA ILE A 244 11.86 9.38 -9.65
C ILE A 244 11.70 10.41 -10.77
N GLU A 245 12.46 10.26 -11.86
CA GLU A 245 12.38 11.17 -13.02
C GLU A 245 10.96 11.24 -13.60
N LEU A 246 10.33 10.08 -13.80
CA LEU A 246 8.96 10.02 -14.31
C LEU A 246 7.97 10.69 -13.36
N VAL A 247 8.08 10.47 -12.05
CA VAL A 247 7.20 11.09 -11.04
C VAL A 247 7.40 12.60 -11.02
N GLU A 248 8.64 13.08 -11.09
CA GLU A 248 8.97 14.51 -11.12
C GLU A 248 8.38 15.20 -12.35
N LEU A 249 8.62 14.65 -13.55
CA LEU A 249 8.05 15.17 -14.80
C LEU A 249 6.52 15.20 -14.75
N THR A 250 5.92 14.11 -14.27
CA THR A 250 4.46 14.03 -14.11
C THR A 250 3.94 15.08 -13.13
N GLY A 251 4.64 15.30 -12.02
CA GLY A 251 4.29 16.32 -11.02
C GLY A 251 4.32 17.74 -11.60
N ARG A 252 5.32 18.07 -12.43
CA ARG A 252 5.39 19.36 -13.15
C ARG A 252 4.20 19.54 -14.09
N CYS A 253 3.82 18.50 -14.83
CA CYS A 253 2.65 18.54 -15.72
C CYS A 253 1.35 18.76 -14.95
N VAL A 254 1.18 18.11 -13.78
CA VAL A 254 0.00 18.28 -12.92
C VAL A 254 -0.12 19.71 -12.39
N ARG A 255 0.99 20.36 -12.04
CA ARG A 255 0.99 21.72 -11.47
C ARG A 255 0.70 22.82 -12.47
N ALA A 256 1.21 22.69 -13.69
CA ALA A 256 1.06 23.72 -14.70
C ALA A 256 -0.41 23.96 -15.10
N ASP A 257 -1.35 23.11 -14.64
CA ASP A 257 -2.78 23.05 -15.03
C ASP A 257 -2.99 23.04 -16.57
N LYS A 258 -1.91 22.76 -17.29
CA LYS A 258 -1.80 22.58 -18.73
C LYS A 258 -1.63 21.09 -18.97
N ARG A 259 -1.99 20.62 -20.17
CA ARG A 259 -1.51 19.33 -20.66
C ARG A 259 0.00 19.44 -20.86
N GLY A 260 0.77 19.33 -19.79
CA GLY A 260 2.21 19.27 -19.86
C GLY A 260 2.62 18.05 -20.68
N HIS A 261 3.62 18.21 -21.54
CA HIS A 261 4.12 17.13 -22.37
C HIS A 261 5.11 16.29 -21.54
N ILE A 262 4.75 15.03 -21.29
CA ILE A 262 5.74 14.03 -20.86
C ILE A 262 6.34 13.45 -22.14
N CYS A 263 7.64 13.60 -22.33
CA CYS A 263 8.33 13.08 -23.51
C CYS A 263 8.07 11.57 -23.68
N GLU A 264 7.75 11.14 -24.91
CA GLU A 264 7.55 9.73 -25.26
C GLU A 264 8.78 8.85 -24.95
N ALA A 265 9.98 9.44 -24.86
CA ALA A 265 11.24 8.73 -24.59
C ALA A 265 11.46 8.32 -23.11
N GLN A 266 10.43 8.39 -22.25
CA GLN A 266 10.58 7.94 -20.86
C GLN A 266 10.71 6.41 -20.79
N PRO A 267 11.83 5.84 -20.30
CA PRO A 267 12.10 4.40 -20.41
C PRO A 267 11.04 3.50 -19.79
N ILE A 268 10.45 3.92 -18.66
CA ILE A 268 9.37 3.18 -18.00
C ILE A 268 8.09 3.17 -18.85
N LEU A 269 7.70 4.31 -19.44
CA LEU A 269 6.46 4.39 -20.24
C LEU A 269 6.58 3.58 -21.53
N ALA A 270 7.70 3.70 -22.24
CA ALA A 270 7.98 2.92 -23.44
C ALA A 270 7.95 1.41 -23.15
N ARG A 271 8.62 0.98 -22.07
CA ARG A 271 8.65 -0.43 -21.65
C ARG A 271 7.27 -0.96 -21.27
N LEU A 272 6.46 -0.12 -20.62
CA LEU A 272 5.10 -0.47 -20.20
C LEU A 272 4.07 -0.23 -21.30
N GLN A 273 4.45 0.28 -22.48
CA GLN A 273 3.54 0.59 -23.58
C GLN A 273 2.36 1.47 -23.12
N ILE A 274 2.63 2.47 -22.27
CA ILE A 274 1.63 3.43 -21.82
C ILE A 274 1.84 4.75 -22.54
N GLU A 275 0.84 5.13 -23.34
CA GLU A 275 0.82 6.44 -23.99
C GLU A 275 0.89 7.59 -22.96
N PRO A 276 1.68 8.66 -23.19
CA PRO A 276 1.82 9.77 -22.25
C PRO A 276 0.48 10.41 -21.83
N GLU A 277 -0.48 10.51 -22.74
CA GLU A 277 -1.81 11.05 -22.44
C GLU A 277 -2.59 10.14 -21.47
N ASN A 278 -2.52 8.83 -21.69
CA ASN A 278 -3.13 7.83 -20.83
C ASN A 278 -2.44 7.81 -19.46
N TRP A 279 -1.12 7.95 -19.42
CA TRP A 279 -0.35 8.05 -18.19
C TRP A 279 -0.81 9.22 -17.31
N LEU A 280 -0.94 10.43 -17.87
CA LEU A 280 -1.45 11.58 -17.11
C LEU A 280 -2.86 11.35 -16.56
N LYS A 281 -3.74 10.70 -17.33
CA LYS A 281 -5.08 10.37 -16.86
C LYS A 281 -5.05 9.34 -15.74
N LEU A 282 -4.21 8.32 -15.85
CA LEU A 282 -4.02 7.29 -14.83
C LEU A 282 -3.48 7.89 -13.52
N THR A 283 -2.42 8.69 -13.58
CA THR A 283 -1.75 9.26 -12.40
C THR A 283 -2.52 10.39 -11.72
N THR A 284 -3.54 10.96 -12.38
CA THR A 284 -4.40 12.01 -11.79
C THR A 284 -5.78 11.51 -11.37
N ARG A 285 -6.29 10.45 -12.00
CA ARG A 285 -7.68 10.00 -11.84
C ARG A 285 -7.80 8.50 -11.54
N PHE A 286 -6.75 7.82 -11.08
CA PHE A 286 -6.71 6.37 -10.86
C PHE A 286 -7.97 5.80 -10.19
N THR A 287 -8.35 6.32 -9.02
CA THR A 287 -9.51 5.81 -8.25
C THR A 287 -10.87 6.25 -8.81
N LYS A 288 -10.88 7.18 -9.78
CA LYS A 288 -12.07 7.58 -10.54
C LYS A 288 -12.25 6.68 -11.77
N VAL A 289 -11.16 6.22 -12.39
CA VAL A 289 -11.22 5.36 -13.59
C VAL A 289 -11.32 3.88 -13.23
N PHE A 290 -10.76 3.47 -12.08
CA PHE A 290 -10.81 2.11 -11.58
C PHE A 290 -11.51 2.06 -10.23
N HIS A 291 -12.56 1.24 -10.14
CA HIS A 291 -13.31 0.99 -8.89
C HIS A 291 -13.03 -0.40 -8.28
N GLY A 292 -12.06 -1.13 -8.84
CA GLY A 292 -11.73 -2.51 -8.49
C GLY A 292 -10.33 -2.85 -8.98
N ALA A 293 -10.12 -4.08 -9.42
CA ALA A 293 -8.86 -4.49 -10.04
C ALA A 293 -8.53 -3.63 -11.27
N ALA A 294 -7.24 -3.43 -11.50
CA ALA A 294 -6.68 -2.70 -12.63
C ALA A 294 -5.49 -3.48 -13.21
N GLY A 295 -5.46 -3.59 -14.54
CA GLY A 295 -4.43 -4.28 -15.32
C GLY A 295 -4.94 -4.54 -16.73
N ARG A 296 -4.08 -4.98 -17.63
CA ARG A 296 -4.42 -5.25 -19.03
C ARG A 296 -5.48 -6.34 -19.18
N ARG A 297 -6.09 -6.39 -20.37
CA ARG A 297 -7.22 -7.29 -20.68
C ARG A 297 -6.97 -8.74 -20.24
N HIS A 298 -5.81 -9.30 -20.59
CA HIS A 298 -5.46 -10.68 -20.27
C HIS A 298 -5.45 -10.93 -18.75
N ALA A 299 -4.70 -10.12 -17.99
CA ALA A 299 -4.61 -10.23 -16.53
C ALA A 299 -5.99 -10.02 -15.86
N MET A 300 -6.79 -9.09 -16.36
CA MET A 300 -8.17 -8.89 -15.89
C MET A 300 -9.05 -10.12 -16.15
N THR A 301 -8.90 -10.77 -17.30
CA THR A 301 -9.64 -11.99 -17.64
C THR A 301 -9.25 -13.13 -16.71
N GLU A 302 -7.95 -13.37 -16.48
CA GLU A 302 -7.47 -14.41 -15.56
C GLU A 302 -7.96 -14.17 -14.13
N TYR A 303 -7.79 -12.95 -13.62
CA TYR A 303 -8.27 -12.57 -12.28
C TYR A 303 -9.77 -12.77 -12.09
N CYS A 304 -10.57 -12.42 -13.11
CA CYS A 304 -12.01 -12.65 -13.05
C CYS A 304 -12.37 -14.14 -13.10
N THR A 305 -11.62 -14.95 -13.86
CA THR A 305 -11.82 -16.40 -13.95
C THR A 305 -11.48 -17.08 -12.62
N HIS A 306 -10.31 -16.81 -12.05
CA HIS A 306 -9.88 -17.40 -10.77
C HIS A 306 -10.84 -17.07 -9.62
N LEU A 307 -11.38 -15.86 -9.59
CA LEU A 307 -12.36 -15.44 -8.58
C LEU A 307 -13.82 -15.75 -8.96
N GLN A 308 -14.06 -16.48 -10.05
CA GLN A 308 -15.39 -16.86 -10.53
C GLN A 308 -16.34 -15.65 -10.67
N LYS A 309 -15.81 -14.50 -11.10
CA LYS A 309 -16.57 -13.26 -11.25
C LYS A 309 -17.28 -13.24 -12.60
N ARG A 310 -18.61 -13.19 -12.56
CA ARG A 310 -19.45 -13.07 -13.77
C ARG A 310 -19.29 -11.72 -14.48
N ARG A 311 -18.97 -10.64 -13.76
CA ARG A 311 -18.80 -9.28 -14.32
C ARG A 311 -17.33 -8.86 -14.29
N ARG A 312 -16.83 -8.37 -15.42
CA ARG A 312 -15.49 -7.80 -15.59
C ARG A 312 -15.53 -6.28 -15.44
N THR A 313 -15.74 -5.81 -14.20
CA THR A 313 -15.76 -4.37 -13.89
C THR A 313 -14.41 -3.74 -14.26
N ASN A 314 -14.44 -2.51 -14.79
CA ASN A 314 -13.28 -1.74 -15.28
C ASN A 314 -12.63 -2.22 -16.59
N LEU A 315 -13.06 -3.32 -17.22
CA LEU A 315 -12.36 -3.86 -18.41
C LEU A 315 -12.19 -2.82 -19.53
N ALA A 316 -13.26 -2.12 -19.90
CA ALA A 316 -13.21 -1.09 -20.94
C ALA A 316 -12.26 0.08 -20.60
N ASN A 317 -12.17 0.46 -19.31
CA ASN A 317 -11.23 1.49 -18.88
C ASN A 317 -9.79 0.96 -18.85
N CYS A 318 -9.60 -0.32 -18.55
CA CYS A 318 -8.28 -0.95 -18.57
C CYS A 318 -7.75 -1.04 -20.00
N GLU A 319 -8.55 -1.55 -20.94
CA GLU A 319 -8.18 -1.63 -22.36
C GLU A 319 -7.83 -0.24 -22.92
N ARG A 320 -8.68 0.76 -22.64
CA ARG A 320 -8.47 2.11 -23.15
C ARG A 320 -7.24 2.82 -22.58
N LEU A 321 -6.81 2.50 -21.35
CA LEU A 321 -5.77 3.26 -20.64
C LEU A 321 -4.45 2.52 -20.47
N LEU A 322 -4.46 1.18 -20.45
CA LEU A 322 -3.30 0.34 -20.16
C LEU A 322 -2.89 -0.57 -21.33
N GLY A 323 -3.71 -0.65 -22.39
CA GLY A 323 -3.53 -1.59 -23.51
C GLY A 323 -4.17 -2.95 -23.23
#